data_AF-A0A5M3XWP1-F1
#
_entry.id   AF-A0A5M3XWP1-F1
#
_cell.length_a   1.000
_cell.length_b   1.000
_cell.length_c   1.000
_cell.angle_alpha   90.00
_cell.angle_beta   90.00
_cell.angle_gamma   90.00
#
_symmetry.space_group_name_H-M   'P 1'
#
loop_
_entity.id
_entity.type
_entity.pdbx_description
1 polymer ?
#
loop_
_entity_poly.entity_id
_entity_poly.type
_entity_poly.pdbx_seq_one_letter_code
_entity_poly.pdbx_strand_id
1 'polypeptide(L)'
;MLGGMYDVGVRQAVPADYDRIVTVVDDWWGRPMTAGLSRLFLDHFFRSSLVAEVNDRLVGFLVGFLSPSQPTVAYIHYVAVDPDFRAKGLARELYTRFFDLARADARTVVQAITSPQNHRSIAFHTSMGFTVSAPYENHDGPGTTRVRFDRTL
;
A
#
# COMPACT_ATOMS: atom_id res chain seq x y z
N MET A 1 20.26 -9.82 18.49
CA MET A 1 20.13 -8.56 19.24
C MET A 1 20.32 -7.41 18.27
N LEU A 2 19.26 -6.71 17.89
CA LEU A 2 19.34 -5.42 17.20
C LEU A 2 18.86 -4.36 18.19
N GLY A 3 19.82 -3.61 18.74
CA GLY A 3 19.60 -2.51 19.66
C GLY A 3 18.87 -1.37 18.96
N GLY A 4 17.95 -0.74 19.69
CA GLY A 4 16.86 0.06 19.15
C GLY A 4 17.26 1.31 18.39
N MET A 5 16.39 1.69 17.45
CA MET A 5 16.19 3.07 17.05
C MET A 5 14.77 3.17 16.50
N TYR A 6 13.88 3.57 17.42
CA TYR A 6 12.43 3.75 17.30
C TYR A 6 11.59 2.47 17.24
N ASP A 7 10.72 2.29 18.25
CA ASP A 7 9.65 1.29 18.19
C ASP A 7 8.63 1.78 17.15
N VAL A 8 8.63 1.16 15.97
CA VAL A 8 7.70 1.52 14.91
C VAL A 8 6.37 0.85 15.19
N GLY A 9 5.39 1.63 15.65
CA GLY A 9 4.04 1.17 15.85
C GLY A 9 3.29 1.10 14.53
N VAL A 10 2.76 -0.07 14.16
CA VAL A 10 1.82 -0.20 13.03
C VAL A 10 0.42 -0.42 13.57
N ARG A 11 -0.52 0.45 13.18
CA ARG A 11 -1.93 0.40 13.57
C ARG A 11 -2.84 0.53 12.37
N GLN A 12 -4.11 0.14 12.54
CA GLN A 12 -5.17 0.55 11.61
C GLN A 12 -5.22 2.07 11.52
N ALA A 13 -5.48 2.55 10.31
CA ALA A 13 -5.75 3.97 10.08
C ALA A 13 -7.08 4.36 10.75
N VAL A 14 -7.26 5.67 10.95
CA VAL A 14 -8.54 6.31 11.26
C VAL A 14 -8.82 7.39 10.20
N PRO A 15 -10.07 7.88 10.04
CA PRO A 15 -10.39 8.87 9.01
C PRO A 15 -9.50 10.13 9.04
N ALA A 16 -9.12 10.58 10.24
CA ALA A 16 -8.24 11.74 10.42
C ALA A 16 -6.80 11.53 9.90
N ASP A 17 -6.36 10.28 9.67
CA ASP A 17 -5.03 10.03 9.10
C ASP A 17 -4.92 10.50 7.63
N TYR A 18 -6.05 10.73 6.94
CA TYR A 18 -6.04 11.32 5.60
C TYR A 18 -5.23 12.61 5.54
N ASP A 19 -5.51 13.52 6.48
CA ASP A 19 -4.91 14.86 6.49
C ASP A 19 -3.39 14.79 6.74
N ARG A 20 -2.90 13.71 7.37
CA ARG A 20 -1.47 13.45 7.59
C ARG A 20 -0.81 12.74 6.40
N ILE A 21 -1.55 11.92 5.65
CA ILE A 21 -1.02 11.21 4.48
C ILE A 21 -0.85 12.18 3.30
N VAL A 22 -1.84 13.05 3.04
CA VAL A 22 -1.80 13.96 1.89
C VAL A 22 -0.69 15.01 1.99
N THR A 23 -0.20 15.31 3.18
CA THR A 23 0.93 16.24 3.36
C THR A 23 2.28 15.64 3.02
N VAL A 24 2.40 14.31 2.94
CA VAL A 24 3.68 13.62 2.72
C VAL A 24 3.72 12.77 1.46
N VAL A 25 2.56 12.41 0.88
CA VAL A 25 2.49 11.41 -0.20
C VAL A 25 3.28 11.82 -1.44
N ASP A 26 3.21 13.09 -1.83
CA ASP A 26 3.90 13.60 -3.03
C ASP A 26 5.42 13.58 -2.83
N ASP A 27 5.90 14.02 -1.68
CA ASP A 27 7.32 14.03 -1.32
C ASP A 27 7.88 12.61 -1.23
N TRP A 28 7.14 11.70 -0.60
CA TRP A 28 7.58 10.32 -0.46
C TRP A 28 7.60 9.61 -1.82
N TRP A 29 6.67 9.92 -2.72
CA TRP A 29 6.68 9.38 -4.09
C TRP A 29 7.62 10.13 -5.04
N GLY A 30 8.08 11.33 -4.68
CA GLY A 30 8.90 12.20 -5.51
C GLY A 30 8.16 12.79 -6.72
N ARG A 31 6.81 12.79 -6.70
CA ARG A 31 5.94 13.31 -7.77
C ARG A 31 4.50 13.51 -7.27
N PRO A 32 3.66 14.30 -7.95
CA PRO A 32 2.27 14.47 -7.58
C PRO A 32 1.47 13.17 -7.64
N MET A 33 0.96 12.73 -6.50
CA MET A 33 0.16 11.52 -6.27
C MET A 33 -1.12 11.80 -5.47
N THR A 34 -1.19 12.93 -4.75
CA THR A 34 -2.34 13.32 -3.91
C THR A 34 -3.68 13.20 -4.64
N ALA A 35 -3.75 13.60 -5.91
CA ALA A 35 -4.96 13.50 -6.72
C ALA A 35 -5.48 12.06 -6.91
N GLY A 36 -4.60 11.06 -6.86
CA GLY A 36 -4.94 9.64 -6.92
C GLY A 36 -5.43 9.06 -5.59
N LEU A 37 -5.26 9.78 -4.48
CA LEU A 37 -5.70 9.38 -3.15
C LEU A 37 -6.86 10.27 -2.69
N SER A 38 -8.04 10.02 -3.28
CA SER A 38 -9.27 10.69 -2.86
C SER A 38 -9.62 10.39 -1.39
N ARG A 39 -10.22 11.36 -0.70
CA ARG A 39 -10.59 11.28 0.72
C ARG A 39 -11.46 10.08 1.07
N LEU A 40 -12.28 9.63 0.12
CA LEU A 40 -13.15 8.46 0.25
C LEU A 40 -12.42 7.21 0.76
N PHE A 41 -11.12 7.06 0.44
CA PHE A 41 -10.37 5.88 0.86
C PHE A 41 -10.21 5.81 2.38
N LEU A 42 -10.06 6.95 3.05
CA LEU A 42 -9.94 7.02 4.50
C LEU A 42 -11.30 7.32 5.17
N ASP A 43 -12.30 7.81 4.45
CA ASP A 43 -13.66 7.91 4.98
C ASP A 43 -14.35 6.53 5.06
N HIS A 44 -14.14 5.67 4.05
CA HIS A 44 -14.87 4.39 3.92
C HIS A 44 -14.01 3.14 4.11
N PHE A 45 -12.71 3.21 3.81
CA PHE A 45 -11.82 2.04 3.82
C PHE A 45 -10.65 2.16 4.83
N PHE A 46 -10.78 3.04 5.84
CA PHE A 46 -9.73 3.19 6.87
C PHE A 46 -9.48 1.89 7.65
N ARG A 47 -10.51 1.07 7.89
CA ARG A 47 -10.38 -0.19 8.64
C ARG A 47 -9.51 -1.22 7.95
N SER A 48 -9.33 -1.14 6.64
CA SER A 48 -8.41 -2.00 5.89
C SER A 48 -7.10 -1.29 5.54
N SER A 49 -6.92 -0.06 5.99
CA SER A 49 -5.71 0.73 5.79
C SER A 49 -4.86 0.74 7.06
N LEU A 50 -3.56 0.94 6.89
CA LEU A 50 -2.56 0.90 7.95
C LEU A 50 -1.70 2.16 7.92
N VAL A 51 -1.30 2.62 9.11
CA VAL A 51 -0.27 3.65 9.28
C VAL A 51 0.82 3.12 10.19
N ALA A 52 2.04 3.55 9.92
CA ALA A 52 3.23 3.26 10.71
C ALA A 52 3.74 4.56 11.33
N GLU A 53 4.04 4.53 12.62
CA GLU A 53 4.39 5.70 13.41
C GLU A 53 5.60 5.46 14.29
N VAL A 54 6.34 6.55 14.51
CA VAL A 54 7.45 6.64 15.46
C VAL A 54 7.26 7.90 16.27
N ASN A 55 7.05 7.79 17.58
CA ASN A 55 6.78 8.94 18.46
C ASN A 55 5.71 9.88 17.85
N ASP A 56 4.57 9.32 17.45
CA ASP A 56 3.44 10.01 16.79
C ASP A 56 3.74 10.67 15.42
N ARG A 57 4.96 10.51 14.87
CA ARG A 57 5.29 10.90 13.50
C ARG A 57 4.92 9.77 12.53
N LEU A 58 4.16 10.09 11.49
CA LEU A 58 3.88 9.19 10.38
C LEU A 58 5.19 8.88 9.63
N VAL A 59 5.53 7.59 9.51
CA VAL A 59 6.74 7.10 8.81
C VAL A 59 6.43 6.08 7.70
N GLY A 60 5.17 5.67 7.57
CA GLY A 60 4.70 4.82 6.50
C GLY A 60 3.19 4.69 6.50
N PHE A 61 2.61 4.31 5.37
CA PHE A 61 1.20 3.97 5.28
C PHE A 61 0.94 2.94 4.18
N LEU A 62 -0.16 2.21 4.31
CA LEU A 62 -0.73 1.36 3.29
C LEU A 62 -2.23 1.63 3.24
N VAL A 63 -2.71 2.16 2.12
CA VAL A 63 -4.14 2.34 1.83
C VAL A 63 -4.59 1.17 0.98
N GLY A 64 -5.53 0.40 1.51
CA GLY A 64 -6.08 -0.78 0.86
C GLY A 64 -7.53 -1.03 1.27
N PHE A 65 -8.22 -1.84 0.49
CA PHE A 65 -9.63 -2.18 0.72
C PHE A 65 -9.92 -3.65 0.45
N LEU A 66 -10.96 -4.14 1.12
CA LEU A 66 -11.52 -5.47 0.90
C LEU A 66 -12.65 -5.31 -0.11
N SER A 67 -12.54 -5.93 -1.28
CA SER A 67 -13.45 -5.63 -2.40
C SER A 67 -14.88 -6.12 -2.10
N PRO A 68 -15.90 -5.25 -2.16
CA PRO A 68 -17.29 -5.67 -1.99
C PRO A 68 -17.80 -6.44 -3.22
N SER A 69 -17.32 -6.10 -4.42
CA SER A 69 -17.78 -6.71 -5.68
C SER A 69 -16.99 -7.96 -6.06
N GLN A 70 -15.80 -8.17 -5.47
CA GLN A 70 -14.99 -9.36 -5.66
C GLN A 70 -14.64 -9.96 -4.28
N PRO A 71 -15.52 -10.80 -3.72
CA PRO A 71 -15.42 -11.26 -2.33
C PRO A 71 -14.10 -11.96 -1.97
N THR A 72 -13.37 -12.51 -2.95
CA THR A 72 -12.07 -13.15 -2.71
C THR A 72 -10.89 -12.17 -2.70
N VAL A 73 -11.08 -10.92 -3.10
CA VAL A 73 -10.01 -9.95 -3.38
C VAL A 73 -9.89 -8.90 -2.28
N ALA A 74 -8.67 -8.72 -1.79
CA ALA A 74 -8.21 -7.49 -1.16
C ALA A 74 -7.32 -6.71 -2.15
N TYR A 75 -7.37 -5.38 -2.12
CA TYR A 75 -6.67 -4.53 -3.07
C TYR A 75 -5.81 -3.49 -2.34
N ILE A 76 -4.54 -3.40 -2.71
CA ILE A 76 -3.62 -2.36 -2.23
C ILE A 76 -3.63 -1.22 -3.25
N HIS A 77 -4.12 -0.06 -2.82
CA HIS A 77 -4.24 1.14 -3.66
C HIS A 77 -2.96 1.99 -3.62
N TYR A 78 -2.54 2.38 -2.42
CA TYR A 78 -1.28 3.11 -2.21
C TYR A 78 -0.47 2.53 -1.07
N VAL A 79 0.84 2.55 -1.23
CA VAL A 79 1.79 2.36 -0.14
C VAL A 79 2.92 3.38 -0.29
N ALA A 80 3.38 3.92 0.82
CA ALA A 80 4.62 4.67 0.86
C ALA A 80 5.29 4.53 2.22
N VAL A 81 6.61 4.66 2.22
CA VAL A 81 7.45 4.70 3.41
C VAL A 81 8.34 5.94 3.30
N ASP A 82 8.43 6.66 4.40
CA ASP A 82 9.32 7.81 4.59
C ASP A 82 10.73 7.44 4.09
N PRO A 83 11.35 8.26 3.22
CA PRO A 83 12.71 8.05 2.73
C PRO A 83 13.72 7.62 3.81
N ASP A 84 13.67 8.23 5.00
CA ASP A 84 14.59 7.97 6.11
C ASP A 84 14.34 6.61 6.79
N PHE A 85 13.20 5.99 6.54
CA PHE A 85 12.77 4.71 7.10
C PHE A 85 12.77 3.57 6.06
N ARG A 86 13.22 3.83 4.83
CA ARG A 86 13.35 2.80 3.78
C ARG A 86 14.45 1.79 4.10
N ALA A 87 14.34 0.62 3.48
CA ALA A 87 15.26 -0.51 3.66
C ALA A 87 15.38 -1.05 5.10
N LYS A 88 14.48 -0.64 6.01
CA LYS A 88 14.38 -1.13 7.40
C LYS A 88 13.26 -2.16 7.62
N GLY A 89 12.72 -2.74 6.54
CA GLY A 89 11.65 -3.74 6.61
C GLY A 89 10.23 -3.21 6.77
N LEU A 90 10.02 -1.90 6.95
CA LEU A 90 8.69 -1.33 7.24
C LEU A 90 7.62 -1.62 6.17
N ALA A 91 7.98 -1.54 4.89
CA ALA A 91 7.04 -1.87 3.82
C ALA A 91 6.60 -3.35 3.88
N ARG A 92 7.51 -4.26 4.27
CA ARG A 92 7.20 -5.68 4.45
C ARG A 92 6.25 -5.89 5.62
N GLU A 93 6.48 -5.20 6.75
CA GLU A 93 5.59 -5.23 7.91
C GLU A 93 4.17 -4.78 7.55
N LEU A 94 4.04 -3.64 6.85
CA LEU A 94 2.75 -3.12 6.38
C LEU A 94 2.01 -4.14 5.48
N TYR A 95 2.71 -4.74 4.52
CA TYR A 95 2.10 -5.74 3.64
C TYR A 95 1.70 -7.01 4.40
N THR A 96 2.55 -7.53 5.29
CA THR A 96 2.23 -8.73 6.08
C THR A 96 0.97 -8.51 6.91
N ARG A 97 0.85 -7.36 7.60
CA ARG A 97 -0.36 -7.04 8.37
C ARG A 97 -1.59 -6.87 7.49
N PHE A 98 -1.44 -6.29 6.29
CA PHE A 98 -2.55 -6.23 5.33
C PHE A 98 -2.98 -7.62 4.85
N PHE A 99 -2.03 -8.54 4.63
CA PHE A 99 -2.33 -9.92 4.29
C PHE A 99 -3.09 -10.62 5.41
N ASP A 100 -2.72 -10.38 6.67
CA ASP A 100 -3.40 -10.96 7.83
C ASP A 100 -4.81 -10.40 7.98
N LEU A 101 -5.01 -9.09 7.76
CA LEU A 101 -6.34 -8.47 7.69
C LEU A 101 -7.20 -9.10 6.59
N ALA A 102 -6.61 -9.32 5.41
CA ALA A 102 -7.30 -9.95 4.29
C ALA A 102 -7.68 -11.40 4.58
N ARG A 103 -6.78 -12.20 5.18
CA ARG A 103 -7.09 -13.59 5.61
C ARG A 103 -8.16 -13.65 6.67
N ALA A 104 -8.14 -12.73 7.65
CA ALA A 104 -9.14 -12.66 8.70
C ALA A 104 -10.55 -12.38 8.15
N ASP A 105 -10.65 -11.70 7.01
CA ASP A 105 -11.91 -11.45 6.28
C ASP A 105 -12.16 -12.48 5.15
N ALA A 106 -11.50 -13.65 5.22
CA ALA A 106 -11.64 -14.76 4.27
C ALA A 106 -11.32 -14.41 2.80
N ARG A 107 -10.49 -13.39 2.56
CA ARG A 107 -9.93 -13.11 1.23
C ARG A 107 -8.85 -14.11 0.90
N THR A 108 -8.76 -14.48 -0.37
CA THR A 108 -7.80 -15.49 -0.86
C THR A 108 -6.77 -14.90 -1.82
N VAL A 109 -6.98 -13.66 -2.29
CA VAL A 109 -6.08 -12.99 -3.23
C VAL A 109 -5.87 -11.53 -2.81
N VAL A 110 -4.63 -11.06 -2.89
CA VAL A 110 -4.29 -9.63 -2.84
C VAL A 110 -3.88 -9.16 -4.22
N GLN A 111 -4.42 -8.01 -4.63
CA GLN A 111 -4.13 -7.37 -5.90
C GLN A 111 -3.54 -5.96 -5.71
N ALA A 112 -2.74 -5.55 -6.68
CA ALA A 112 -2.25 -4.18 -6.83
C ALA A 112 -1.89 -3.94 -8.31
N ILE A 113 -1.62 -2.70 -8.69
CA ILE A 113 -1.14 -2.37 -10.04
C ILE A 113 0.07 -1.44 -9.98
N THR A 114 0.83 -1.38 -11.07
CA THR A 114 1.81 -0.32 -11.26
C THR A 114 2.10 -0.09 -12.75
N SER A 115 2.90 0.93 -13.08
CA SER A 115 3.41 1.11 -14.44
C SER A 115 4.51 0.07 -14.73
N PRO A 116 4.60 -0.46 -15.96
CA PRO A 116 5.64 -1.45 -16.33
C PRO A 116 7.08 -0.94 -16.11
N GLN A 117 7.26 0.38 -16.11
CA GLN A 117 8.57 1.03 -15.91
C GLN A 117 8.95 1.14 -14.42
N ASN A 118 8.04 0.83 -13.50
CA ASN A 118 8.30 0.88 -12.06
C ASN A 118 9.01 -0.40 -11.57
N HIS A 119 10.24 -0.60 -12.04
CA HIS A 119 11.05 -1.78 -11.74
C HIS A 119 11.26 -2.01 -10.24
N ARG A 120 11.34 -0.92 -9.46
CA ARG A 120 11.44 -1.00 -7.98
C ARG A 120 10.17 -1.59 -7.37
N SER A 121 8.99 -1.15 -7.79
CA SER A 121 7.72 -1.72 -7.32
C SER A 121 7.58 -3.17 -7.75
N ILE A 122 7.94 -3.50 -8.99
CA ILE A 122 7.90 -4.87 -9.50
C ILE A 122 8.80 -5.78 -8.65
N ALA A 123 10.07 -5.41 -8.45
CA ALA A 123 11.00 -6.20 -7.64
C ALA A 123 10.51 -6.37 -6.19
N PHE A 124 9.97 -5.30 -5.59
CA PHE A 124 9.40 -5.38 -4.23
C PHE A 124 8.22 -6.35 -4.16
N HIS A 125 7.22 -6.21 -5.05
CA HIS A 125 6.04 -7.08 -5.06
C HIS A 125 6.42 -8.55 -5.35
N THR A 126 7.34 -8.79 -6.28
CA THR A 126 7.88 -10.14 -6.51
C THR A 126 8.55 -10.71 -5.25
N SER A 127 9.33 -9.91 -4.51
CA SER A 127 9.94 -10.33 -3.23
C SER A 127 8.93 -10.53 -2.09
N MET A 128 7.72 -10.01 -2.24
CA MET A 128 6.57 -10.24 -1.37
C MET A 128 5.72 -11.43 -1.86
N GLY A 129 6.13 -12.10 -2.95
CA GLY A 129 5.49 -13.28 -3.53
C GLY A 129 4.22 -12.99 -4.33
N PHE A 130 4.15 -11.83 -4.98
CA PHE A 130 3.18 -11.59 -6.05
C PHE A 130 3.71 -12.12 -7.39
N THR A 131 2.80 -12.63 -8.21
CA THR A 131 3.01 -12.78 -9.65
C THR A 131 2.73 -11.46 -10.36
N VAL A 132 3.28 -11.28 -11.55
CA VAL A 132 3.13 -10.05 -12.35
C VAL A 132 2.52 -10.43 -13.69
N SER A 133 1.44 -9.75 -14.09
CA SER A 133 0.83 -9.95 -15.40
C SER A 133 1.72 -9.45 -16.53
N ALA A 134 1.41 -9.85 -17.77
CA ALA A 134 1.86 -9.10 -18.93
C ALA A 134 1.32 -7.65 -18.86
N PRO A 135 2.06 -6.65 -19.42
CA PRO A 135 1.55 -5.30 -19.56
C PRO A 135 0.24 -5.27 -20.36
N TYR A 136 -0.70 -4.45 -19.93
CA TYR A 136 -1.95 -4.20 -20.64
C TYR A 136 -2.22 -2.70 -20.75
N GLU A 137 -2.78 -2.28 -21.88
CA GLU A 137 -3.00 -0.88 -22.21
C GLU A 137 -4.33 -0.35 -21.67
N ASN A 138 -4.42 0.98 -21.63
CA ASN A 138 -5.65 1.74 -21.38
C ASN A 138 -6.36 1.48 -20.04
N HIS A 139 -5.62 1.12 -18.98
CA HIS A 139 -6.22 0.84 -17.67
C HIS A 139 -7.01 2.01 -17.06
N ASP A 140 -6.42 3.21 -17.07
CA ASP A 140 -6.95 4.46 -16.54
C ASP A 140 -7.31 5.44 -17.68
N GLY A 141 -7.52 4.93 -18.90
CA GLY A 141 -7.77 5.71 -20.12
C GLY A 141 -6.66 5.59 -21.18
N PRO A 142 -6.83 6.22 -22.36
CA PRO A 142 -5.91 6.07 -23.49
C PRO A 142 -4.44 6.30 -23.12
N GLY A 143 -3.58 5.36 -23.51
CA GLY A 143 -2.12 5.43 -23.32
C GLY A 143 -1.62 5.06 -21.92
N THR A 144 -2.50 4.65 -20.99
CA THR A 144 -2.06 4.24 -19.65
C THR A 144 -1.80 2.74 -19.58
N THR A 145 -0.55 2.32 -19.78
CA THR A 145 -0.14 0.92 -19.60
C THR A 145 0.05 0.60 -18.11
N ARG A 146 -0.41 -0.58 -17.69
CA ARG A 146 -0.22 -1.12 -16.34
C ARG A 146 0.22 -2.58 -16.39
N VAL A 147 0.82 -3.02 -15.29
CA VAL A 147 0.92 -4.44 -14.92
C VAL A 147 0.11 -4.65 -13.65
N ARG A 148 -0.51 -5.81 -13.51
CA ARG A 148 -1.23 -6.22 -12.31
C ARG A 148 -0.38 -7.18 -11.49
N PHE A 149 -0.41 -7.02 -10.18
CA PHE A 149 0.15 -7.95 -9.22
C PHE A 149 -0.98 -8.80 -8.64
N ASP A 150 -0.77 -10.11 -8.56
CA ASP A 150 -1.68 -11.06 -7.91
C ASP A 150 -0.88 -11.90 -6.89
N ARG A 151 -1.37 -11.99 -5.65
CA ARG A 151 -0.79 -12.86 -4.61
C ARG A 151 -1.88 -13.70 -3.97
N THR A 152 -1.75 -15.02 -4.06
CA THR A 152 -2.54 -15.95 -3.26
C THR A 152 -2.13 -15.84 -1.79
N LEU A 153 -3.12 -15.78 -0.89
CA LEU A 153 -2.94 -15.66 0.56
C LEU A 153 -2.84 -17.01 1.27
#